data_AF-A0AAD9J9Y6-F1
#
_entry.id   AF-A0AAD9J9Y6-F1
#
_cell.length_a   1.000
_cell.length_b   1.000
_cell.length_c   1.000
_cell.angle_alpha   90.00
_cell.angle_beta   90.00
_cell.angle_gamma   90.00
#
_symmetry.space_group_name_H-M   'P 1'
#
loop_
_entity.id
_entity.type
_entity.pdbx_description
1 polymer ?
#
loop_
_entity_poly.entity_id
_entity_poly.type
_entity_poly.pdbx_seq_one_letter_code
_entity_poly.pdbx_strand_id
1 'polypeptide(L)'
;MATDAYFKEQFPRIQFVVCSDDITWCREHVRDESVVYSEGNSPVTYFAILSSCDHVIMSTGSFSWWAAWLAGGMAVYYYNWPRPMSQLEYFVTKSDYFYPTWAPISMKDRHWKRRVKLTPMYTRSDTFSVPVKTTSNKSLL
;
A
#
# COMPACT_ATOMS: atom_id res chain seq x y z
N MET A 1 -2.29 -2.44 15.05
CA MET A 1 -1.96 -1.62 16.23
C MET A 1 -0.59 -0.92 16.14
N ALA A 2 0.45 -1.49 15.50
CA ALA A 2 1.71 -0.75 15.25
C ALA A 2 1.73 0.03 13.92
N THR A 3 0.81 -0.27 13.02
CA THR A 3 0.82 0.16 11.61
C THR A 3 -0.04 1.41 11.43
N ASP A 4 -1.27 1.34 11.91
CA ASP A 4 -2.21 2.43 12.15
C ASP A 4 -1.57 3.59 12.92
N ALA A 5 -0.86 3.31 14.02
CA ALA A 5 -0.15 4.33 14.79
C ALA A 5 0.92 5.06 13.96
N TYR A 6 1.67 4.35 13.11
CA TYR A 6 2.65 4.97 12.20
C TYR A 6 1.95 5.89 11.18
N PHE A 7 0.88 5.40 10.57
CA PHE A 7 0.10 6.18 9.62
C PHE A 7 -0.53 7.42 10.25
N LYS A 8 -1.05 7.33 11.48
CA LYS A 8 -1.57 8.47 12.24
C LYS A 8 -0.50 9.49 12.62
N GLU A 9 0.73 9.05 12.88
CA GLU A 9 1.87 9.92 13.17
C GLU A 9 2.32 10.70 11.92
N GLN A 10 2.30 10.05 10.75
CA GLN A 10 2.71 10.68 9.48
C GLN A 10 1.60 11.53 8.84
N PHE A 11 0.34 11.15 9.02
CA PHE A 11 -0.82 11.76 8.37
C PHE A 11 -1.86 12.17 9.42
N PRO A 12 -1.91 13.47 9.80
CA PRO A 12 -2.80 13.95 10.86
C PRO A 12 -4.30 13.78 10.57
N ARG A 13 -4.68 13.64 9.30
CA ARG A 13 -6.05 13.40 8.84
C ARG A 13 -6.09 12.13 8.00
N ILE A 14 -6.01 10.97 8.66
CA ILE A 14 -6.07 9.67 8.02
C ILE A 14 -7.36 8.94 8.35
N GLN A 15 -7.94 8.30 7.34
CA GLN A 15 -9.08 7.40 7.46
C GLN A 15 -8.66 6.04 6.90
N PHE A 16 -8.93 4.97 7.65
CA PHE A 16 -8.72 3.60 7.22
C PHE A 16 -10.02 3.03 6.69
N VAL A 17 -9.96 2.38 5.52
CA VAL A 17 -11.07 1.61 4.97
C VAL A 17 -10.70 0.13 5.03
N VAL A 18 -11.52 -0.66 5.71
CA VAL A 18 -11.35 -2.10 5.83
C VAL A 18 -12.25 -2.80 4.83
N CYS A 19 -11.61 -3.49 3.88
CA CYS A 19 -12.27 -4.40 2.94
C CYS A 19 -11.89 -5.83 3.32
N SER A 20 -12.87 -6.62 3.75
CA SER A 20 -12.66 -8.00 4.22
C SER A 20 -13.85 -8.88 3.85
N ASP A 21 -13.60 -10.16 3.67
CA ASP A 21 -14.62 -11.21 3.60
C ASP A 21 -15.15 -11.59 5.00
N ASP A 22 -14.32 -11.43 6.04
CA ASP A 22 -14.72 -11.57 7.44
C ASP A 22 -14.73 -10.22 8.15
N ILE A 23 -15.83 -9.48 7.97
CA ILE A 23 -16.01 -8.17 8.59
C ILE A 23 -16.28 -8.26 10.09
N THR A 24 -16.87 -9.37 10.54
CA THR A 24 -17.18 -9.62 11.95
C THR A 24 -15.89 -9.70 12.75
N TRP A 25 -14.93 -10.51 12.29
CA TRP A 25 -13.61 -10.59 12.88
C TRP A 25 -12.91 -9.24 12.89
N CYS A 26 -12.99 -8.49 11.78
CA CYS A 26 -12.38 -7.16 11.69
C CYS A 26 -12.96 -6.19 12.73
N ARG A 27 -14.28 -6.16 12.94
CA ARG A 27 -14.92 -5.30 13.96
C ARG A 27 -14.49 -5.66 15.38
N GLU A 28 -14.18 -6.93 15.63
CA GLU A 28 -13.70 -7.37 16.93
C GLU A 28 -12.24 -7.00 17.19
N HIS A 29 -11.40 -7.02 16.16
CA HIS A 29 -9.93 -6.91 16.31
C HIS A 29 -9.31 -5.59 15.82
N VAL A 30 -10.02 -4.83 14.98
CA VAL A 30 -9.53 -3.59 14.33
C VAL A 30 -10.34 -2.38 14.82
N ARG A 31 -10.38 -2.17 16.14
CA ARG A 31 -11.21 -1.12 16.75
C ARG A 31 -10.48 0.21 16.79
N ASP A 32 -10.97 1.16 16.00
CA ASP A 32 -10.50 2.54 15.99
C ASP A 32 -11.56 3.48 15.40
N GLU A 33 -11.64 4.72 15.88
CA GLU A 33 -12.61 5.72 15.40
C GLU A 33 -12.33 6.15 13.94
N SER A 34 -11.08 6.03 13.50
CA SER A 34 -10.67 6.32 12.11
C SER A 34 -10.84 5.14 11.16
N VAL A 35 -11.58 4.09 11.54
CA VAL A 35 -11.84 2.92 10.69
C VAL A 35 -13.28 2.92 10.16
N VAL A 36 -13.42 2.80 8.84
CA VAL A 36 -14.70 2.54 8.16
C VAL A 36 -14.65 1.12 7.57
N TYR A 37 -15.74 0.38 7.79
CA TYR A 37 -15.88 -0.99 7.31
C TYR A 37 -16.71 -1.01 6.03
N SER A 38 -16.12 -1.47 4.93
CA SER A 38 -16.84 -1.75 3.68
C SER A 38 -17.43 -3.16 3.79
N GLU A 39 -18.75 -3.29 3.86
CA GLU A 39 -19.46 -4.57 4.06
C GLU A 39 -20.39 -4.87 2.88
N GLY A 40 -20.62 -6.15 2.58
CA GLY A 40 -21.59 -6.59 1.57
C GLY A 40 -21.25 -6.22 0.12
N ASN A 41 -19.98 -5.88 -0.16
CA ASN A 41 -19.54 -5.45 -1.46
C ASN A 41 -18.92 -6.61 -2.27
N SER A 42 -18.94 -6.49 -3.59
CA SER A 42 -18.29 -7.47 -4.46
C SER A 42 -16.75 -7.38 -4.37
N PRO A 43 -16.01 -8.45 -4.70
CA PRO A 43 -14.55 -8.38 -4.78
C PRO A 43 -14.05 -7.29 -5.73
N VAL A 44 -14.77 -7.02 -6.82
CA VAL A 44 -14.44 -5.94 -7.77
C VAL A 44 -14.58 -4.58 -7.10
N THR A 45 -15.63 -4.39 -6.30
CA THR A 45 -15.85 -3.15 -5.54
C THR A 45 -14.77 -2.96 -4.49
N TYR A 46 -14.39 -4.00 -3.74
CA TYR A 46 -13.25 -3.93 -2.81
C TYR A 46 -11.95 -3.59 -3.52
N PHE A 47 -11.71 -4.16 -4.69
CA PHE A 47 -10.52 -3.86 -5.47
C PHE A 47 -10.50 -2.40 -5.93
N ALA A 48 -11.65 -1.87 -6.38
CA ALA A 48 -11.79 -0.48 -6.77
C ALA A 48 -11.55 0.47 -5.58
N ILE A 49 -12.09 0.15 -4.40
CA ILE A 49 -11.86 0.92 -3.17
C ILE A 49 -10.36 0.93 -2.84
N LEU A 50 -9.74 -0.25 -2.73
CA LEU A 50 -8.33 -0.37 -2.33
C LEU A 50 -7.38 0.31 -3.33
N SER A 51 -7.64 0.18 -4.63
CA SER A 51 -6.83 0.83 -5.68
C SER A 51 -7.06 2.35 -5.79
N SER A 52 -8.12 2.87 -5.14
CA SER A 52 -8.39 4.31 -5.06
C SER A 52 -7.76 4.98 -3.84
N CYS A 53 -7.28 4.21 -2.86
CA CYS A 53 -6.68 4.75 -1.65
C CYS A 53 -5.32 5.42 -1.92
N ASP A 54 -4.96 6.43 -1.13
CA ASP A 54 -3.63 7.04 -1.20
C ASP A 54 -2.55 6.06 -0.74
N HIS A 55 -2.84 5.22 0.24
CA HIS A 55 -1.93 4.24 0.84
C HIS A 55 -2.65 2.92 1.11
N VAL A 56 -1.92 1.81 1.05
CA VAL A 56 -2.50 0.47 1.20
C VAL A 56 -1.73 -0.36 2.25
N ILE A 57 -2.44 -0.80 3.29
CA ILE A 57 -1.97 -1.87 4.17
C ILE A 57 -2.48 -3.18 3.57
N MET A 58 -1.59 -3.94 2.95
CA MET A 58 -1.97 -5.10 2.15
C MET A 58 -1.76 -6.43 2.90
N SER A 59 -2.62 -7.39 2.57
CA SER A 59 -2.30 -8.80 2.76
C SER A 59 -1.25 -9.24 1.72
N THR A 60 -0.61 -10.38 1.94
CA THR A 60 0.40 -10.93 1.00
C THR A 60 -0.22 -11.75 -0.13
N GLY A 61 -1.53 -11.59 -0.36
CA GLY A 61 -2.23 -12.17 -1.49
C GLY A 61 -2.13 -11.30 -2.75
N SER A 62 -2.27 -11.93 -3.92
CA SER A 62 -2.24 -11.24 -5.23
C SER A 62 -3.29 -10.14 -5.37
N PHE A 63 -4.47 -10.32 -4.76
CA PHE A 63 -5.54 -9.34 -4.77
C PHE A 63 -5.10 -7.99 -4.18
N SER A 64 -4.58 -8.00 -2.94
CA SER A 64 -4.11 -6.78 -2.28
C SER A 64 -2.83 -6.24 -2.91
N TRP A 65 -1.98 -7.10 -3.48
CA TRP A 65 -0.77 -6.71 -4.19
C TRP A 65 -1.09 -5.83 -5.42
N TRP A 66 -2.01 -6.28 -6.28
CA TRP A 66 -2.40 -5.50 -7.46
C TRP A 66 -3.15 -4.21 -7.10
N ALA A 67 -3.99 -4.24 -6.05
CA ALA A 67 -4.64 -3.04 -5.56
C ALA A 67 -3.63 -2.00 -5.06
N ALA A 68 -2.61 -2.44 -4.29
CA ALA A 68 -1.53 -1.59 -3.81
C ALA A 68 -0.68 -1.01 -4.96
N TRP A 69 -0.43 -1.81 -6.00
CA TRP A 69 0.27 -1.34 -7.20
C TRP A 69 -0.49 -0.22 -7.90
N LEU A 70 -1.81 -0.36 -8.06
CA LEU A 70 -2.64 0.63 -8.74
C LEU A 70 -2.92 1.89 -7.90
N ALA A 71 -2.94 1.76 -6.57
CA ALA A 71 -3.04 2.89 -5.65
C ALA A 71 -1.89 3.89 -5.83
N GLY A 72 -0.68 3.39 -6.13
CA GLY A 72 0.46 4.22 -6.52
C GLY A 72 1.13 5.01 -5.39
N GLY A 73 0.64 4.94 -4.16
CA GLY A 73 1.30 5.51 -2.98
C GLY A 73 2.02 4.47 -2.13
N MET A 74 2.22 4.80 -0.85
CA MET A 74 2.89 3.89 0.10
C MET A 74 2.05 2.64 0.34
N ALA A 75 2.61 1.49 -0.01
CA ALA A 75 2.05 0.19 0.35
C ALA A 75 2.91 -0.50 1.39
N VAL A 76 2.25 -1.27 2.26
CA VAL A 76 2.87 -1.84 3.43
C VAL A 76 2.48 -3.30 3.59
N TYR A 77 3.46 -4.18 3.78
CA TYR A 77 3.27 -5.63 3.79
C TYR A 77 3.93 -6.31 4.99
N TYR A 78 3.56 -7.57 5.25
CA TYR A 78 4.13 -8.35 6.34
C TYR A 78 5.58 -8.80 6.04
N TYR A 79 6.53 -8.38 6.88
CA TYR A 79 7.97 -8.61 6.68
C TYR A 79 8.38 -10.09 6.62
N ASN A 80 7.78 -10.96 7.46
CA ASN A 80 8.15 -12.37 7.53
C ASN A 80 7.45 -13.23 6.46
N TRP A 81 6.93 -12.62 5.40
CA TRP A 81 6.49 -13.32 4.21
C TRP A 81 7.63 -13.40 3.18
N PRO A 82 7.85 -14.53 2.48
CA PRO A 82 7.21 -15.83 2.70
C PRO A 82 7.60 -16.45 4.05
N ARG A 83 6.78 -17.39 4.54
CA ARG A 83 7.06 -18.09 5.80
C ARG A 83 8.43 -18.79 5.71
N PRO A 84 9.32 -18.62 6.72
CA PRO A 84 10.61 -19.33 6.72
C PRO A 84 10.42 -20.85 6.61
N MET A 85 11.28 -21.50 5.83
CA MET A 85 11.27 -22.92 5.50
C MET A 85 10.03 -23.40 4.74
N SER A 86 9.25 -22.50 4.14
CA SER A 86 8.18 -22.89 3.22
C SER A 86 8.74 -23.08 1.81
N GLN A 87 8.07 -23.91 1.00
CA GLN A 87 8.42 -24.03 -0.43
C GLN A 87 8.43 -22.67 -1.13
N LEU A 88 7.52 -21.77 -0.76
CA LEU A 88 7.42 -20.45 -1.35
C LEU A 88 8.66 -19.58 -1.11
N GLU A 89 9.36 -19.75 0.01
CA GLU A 89 10.61 -19.02 0.28
C GLU A 89 11.70 -19.39 -0.74
N TYR A 90 11.72 -20.65 -1.22
CA TYR A 90 12.69 -21.11 -2.20
C TYR A 90 12.45 -20.53 -3.60
N PHE A 91 11.20 -20.19 -3.94
CA PHE A 91 10.81 -19.73 -5.27
C PHE A 91 10.63 -18.22 -5.39
N VAL A 92 10.65 -17.47 -4.28
CA VAL A 92 10.33 -16.04 -4.27
C VAL A 92 11.47 -15.20 -3.73
N THR A 93 12.04 -14.37 -4.60
CA THR A 93 12.92 -13.27 -4.21
C THR A 93 12.08 -12.06 -3.80
N LYS A 94 12.16 -11.63 -2.53
CA LYS A 94 11.32 -10.52 -2.03
C LYS A 94 11.55 -9.19 -2.76
N SER A 95 12.79 -8.91 -3.19
CA SER A 95 13.13 -7.68 -3.92
C SER A 95 12.48 -7.62 -5.30
N ASP A 96 12.19 -8.77 -5.90
CA ASP A 96 11.60 -8.86 -7.23
C ASP A 96 10.07 -8.86 -7.12
N TYR A 97 9.55 -9.35 -5.99
CA TYR A 97 8.11 -9.42 -5.73
C TYR A 97 7.51 -8.12 -5.20
N PHE A 98 8.20 -7.39 -4.33
CA PHE A 98 7.68 -6.14 -3.77
C PHE A 98 8.33 -4.93 -4.42
N TYR A 99 7.52 -3.91 -4.69
CA TYR A 99 8.03 -2.67 -5.26
C TYR A 99 9.03 -2.00 -4.29
N PRO A 100 10.17 -1.45 -4.75
CA PRO A 100 11.23 -0.97 -3.86
C PRO A 100 10.83 0.13 -2.87
N THR A 101 9.77 0.89 -3.16
CA THR A 101 9.25 1.94 -2.25
C THR A 101 8.26 1.39 -1.21
N TRP A 102 7.87 0.12 -1.30
CA TRP A 102 6.94 -0.49 -0.36
C TRP A 102 7.65 -0.88 0.94
N ALA A 103 6.96 -0.63 2.05
CA ALA A 103 7.53 -0.81 3.38
C ALA A 103 7.18 -2.19 3.96
N PRO A 104 8.18 -2.96 4.42
CA PRO A 104 7.90 -4.12 5.25
C PRO A 104 7.60 -3.73 6.70
N ILE A 105 6.54 -4.31 7.26
CA ILE A 105 6.22 -4.22 8.69
C ILE A 105 6.57 -5.51 9.42
N SER A 106 7.32 -5.37 10.50
CA SER A 106 7.61 -6.43 11.45
C SER A 106 7.13 -6.03 12.84
N MET A 107 6.34 -6.90 13.48
CA MET A 107 5.89 -6.67 14.85
C MET A 107 7.01 -6.83 15.88
N LYS A 108 8.08 -7.57 15.56
CA LYS A 108 9.22 -7.79 16.45
C LYS A 108 10.27 -6.68 16.35
N ASP A 109 10.33 -5.99 15.22
CA ASP A 109 11.30 -4.92 15.00
C ASP A 109 10.68 -3.55 15.25
N ARG A 110 10.94 -2.97 16.42
CA ARG A 110 10.49 -1.61 16.76
C ARG A 110 11.14 -0.51 15.90
N HIS A 111 12.19 -0.83 15.13
CA HIS A 111 12.91 0.10 14.28
C HIS A 111 12.51 0.02 12.81
N TRP A 112 11.48 -0.76 12.45
CA TRP A 112 11.02 -0.90 11.06
C TRP A 112 10.71 0.46 10.42
N LYS A 113 10.23 1.43 11.21
CA LYS A 113 9.99 2.83 10.80
C LYS A 113 11.22 3.48 10.15
N ARG A 114 12.44 3.15 10.57
CA ARG A 114 13.70 3.70 10.01
C ARG A 114 14.01 3.18 8.60
N ARG A 115 13.40 2.06 8.20
CA ARG A 115 13.57 1.45 6.88
C ARG A 115 12.55 1.97 5.87
N VAL A 116 11.53 2.69 6.33
CA VAL A 116 10.60 3.41 5.46
C VAL A 116 11.30 4.66 4.96
N LYS A 117 11.85 4.60 3.75
CA LYS A 117 12.27 5.82 3.06
C LYS A 117 11.01 6.44 2.46
N LEU A 118 10.43 7.41 3.16
CA LEU A 118 9.49 8.33 2.52
C LEU A 118 10.31 9.13 1.50
N THR A 119 10.34 8.68 0.25
CA THR A 119 10.57 9.63 -0.84
C THR A 119 9.45 10.66 -0.76
N PRO A 120 9.71 11.98 -0.91
CA PRO A 120 8.66 12.97 -0.95
C PRO A 120 7.66 12.53 -2.03
N MET A 121 6.48 12.09 -1.59
CA MET A 121 5.46 11.61 -2.53
C MET A 121 4.94 12.83 -3.28
N TYR A 122 5.20 12.84 -4.58
CA TYR A 122 4.43 13.61 -5.55
C TYR A 122 2.96 13.24 -5.32
N THR A 123 2.19 14.18 -4.80
CA THR A 123 0.78 13.94 -4.55
C THR A 123 0.10 13.72 -5.90
N ARG A 124 -0.93 12.89 -5.98
CA ARG A 124 -1.65 12.65 -7.25
C ARG A 124 -2.20 13.96 -7.87
N SER A 125 -2.43 14.99 -7.06
CA SER A 125 -2.73 16.36 -7.50
C SER A 125 -1.65 17.02 -8.35
N ASP A 126 -0.39 16.58 -8.25
CA ASP A 126 0.71 17.20 -8.98
C ASP A 126 0.84 16.64 -10.41
N THR A 127 0.26 15.46 -10.70
CA THR A 127 0.40 14.69 -11.97
C THR A 127 -0.22 15.32 -13.21
N PHE A 128 -0.98 16.43 -13.09
CA PHE A 128 -1.64 17.07 -14.24
C PHE A 128 -0.77 18.10 -14.99
N SER A 129 0.54 18.10 -14.77
CA SER A 129 1.50 18.88 -15.54
C SER A 129 2.45 17.95 -16.29
N VAL A 130 1.95 17.27 -17.33
CA VAL A 130 2.82 16.62 -18.31
C VAL A 130 3.44 17.74 -19.16
N PRO A 131 4.78 17.95 -19.17
CA PRO A 131 5.37 18.93 -20.06
C PRO A 131 5.24 18.41 -21.50
N VAL A 132 4.37 19.06 -22.27
CA VAL A 132 4.34 18.91 -23.73
C VAL A 132 5.71 19.32 -24.25
N LYS A 133 6.53 18.35 -24.68
CA LYS A 133 7.76 18.65 -25.43
C LYS A 133 7.33 19.22 -26.77
N THR A 134 7.40 20.55 -26.91
CA THR A 134 7.37 21.20 -28.21
C THR A 134 8.67 20.86 -28.93
N THR A 135 8.60 19.96 -29.91
CA THR A 135 9.71 19.67 -30.81
C THR A 135 9.93 20.90 -31.69
N SER A 136 10.90 21.75 -31.32
CA SER A 136 11.41 22.79 -32.22
C SER A 136 12.13 22.10 -33.36
N ASN A 137 11.51 22.13 -34.53
CA ASN A 137 12.08 21.63 -35.78
C ASN A 137 13.26 22.54 -36.16
N LYS A 138 14.49 22.09 -35.92
CA LYS A 138 15.67 22.74 -36.49
C LYS A 138 15.73 22.32 -37.96
N SER A 139 15.37 23.24 -38.84
CA SER A 139 15.66 23.18 -40.26
C SER A 139 17.15 22.93 -40.47
N LEU A 140 17.46 21.76 -41.03
CA LEU A 140 18.74 21.48 -41.66
C LEU A 140 18.79 22.31 -42.96
N LEU A 141 19.99 22.83 -43.23
CA LEU A 141 20.39 23.49 -44.47
C LEU A 141 20.00 22.68 -45.71
#